data_AF-A0A7J3T1N9-F1
#
_entry.id   AF-A0A7J3T1N9-F1
#
_cell.length_a   1.000
_cell.length_b   1.000
_cell.length_c   1.000
_cell.angle_alpha   90.00
_cell.angle_beta   90.00
_cell.angle_gamma   90.00
#
_symmetry.space_group_name_H-M   'P 1'
#
loop_
_entity.id
_entity.type
_entity.pdbx_description
1 polymer ?
#
loop_
_entity_poly.entity_id
_entity_poly.type
_entity_poly.pdbx_seq_one_letter_code
_entity_poly.pdbx_strand_id
1 'polypeptide(L)'
;MPRPSRRTRSKKRVSRTLPGGNRALAYKRKLDKSSCCSYCGRPLTGFCKLSTVKPQRLSMSRKRVSRPHGGQMCHKCLRKHLKLAARGL
;
A
#
# COMPACT_ATOMS: atom_id res chain seq x y z
N MET A 1 25.00 -17.68 12.31
CA MET A 1 23.58 -17.34 12.59
C MET A 1 23.27 -15.90 12.18
N PRO A 2 22.17 -15.56 11.46
CA PRO A 2 21.88 -14.17 11.07
C PRO A 2 21.68 -13.26 12.29
N ARG A 3 21.99 -11.96 12.17
CA ARG A 3 21.72 -10.96 13.24
C ARG A 3 20.24 -11.05 13.69
N PRO A 4 19.91 -10.96 14.99
CA PRO A 4 18.54 -11.11 15.49
C PRO A 4 17.51 -10.23 14.74
N SER A 5 17.87 -8.99 14.41
CA SER A 5 17.06 -8.04 13.62
C SER A 5 16.77 -8.46 12.16
N ARG A 6 17.39 -9.54 11.68
CA ARG A 6 17.21 -10.16 10.35
C ARG A 6 16.46 -11.49 10.41
N ARG A 7 16.09 -11.95 11.62
CA ARG A 7 15.26 -13.15 11.85
C ARG A 7 13.76 -12.84 11.91
N THR A 8 13.40 -11.56 11.98
CA THR A 8 12.01 -11.10 12.12
C THR A 8 11.22 -11.16 10.82
N ARG A 9 9.87 -11.28 10.93
CA ARG A 9 8.96 -11.33 9.77
C ARG A 9 8.85 -10.00 9.00
N SER A 10 9.43 -8.89 9.48
CA SER A 10 9.34 -7.58 8.82
C SER A 10 10.24 -7.44 7.58
N LYS A 11 11.29 -8.26 7.47
CA LYS A 11 12.25 -8.24 6.35
C LYS A 11 12.14 -9.53 5.53
N LYS A 12 12.01 -9.40 4.21
CA LYS A 12 12.08 -10.49 3.23
C LYS A 12 13.54 -10.72 2.83
N ARG A 13 13.97 -11.97 2.81
CA ARG A 13 15.27 -12.39 2.24
C ARG A 13 15.13 -12.53 0.74
N VAL A 14 16.05 -11.92 -0.02
CA VAL A 14 16.09 -11.96 -1.47
C VAL A 14 17.52 -12.30 -1.88
N SER A 15 17.72 -13.47 -2.49
CA SER A 15 18.99 -13.81 -3.13
C SER A 15 19.21 -12.88 -4.32
N ARG A 16 20.40 -12.28 -4.40
CA ARG A 16 20.82 -11.43 -5.52
C ARG A 16 22.24 -11.82 -5.91
N THR A 17 22.45 -11.95 -7.20
CA THR A 17 23.80 -12.09 -7.76
C THR A 17 24.44 -10.71 -7.79
N LEU A 18 25.64 -10.61 -7.22
CA LEU A 18 26.50 -9.43 -7.29
C LEU A 18 27.17 -9.37 -8.67
N PRO A 19 27.65 -8.19 -9.12
CA PRO A 19 28.33 -8.06 -10.40
C PRO A 19 29.50 -9.04 -10.59
N GLY A 20 30.23 -9.36 -9.51
CA GLY A 20 31.32 -10.35 -9.52
C GLY A 20 30.87 -11.82 -9.42
N GLY A 21 29.65 -12.17 -9.86
CA GLY A 21 29.14 -13.55 -9.89
C GLY A 21 28.72 -14.15 -8.54
N ASN A 22 29.15 -13.55 -7.42
CA ASN A 22 28.82 -14.03 -6.08
C ASN A 22 27.34 -13.84 -5.73
N ARG A 23 26.70 -14.87 -5.14
CA ARG A 23 25.31 -14.76 -4.64
C ARG A 23 25.29 -14.27 -3.20
N ALA A 24 24.65 -13.12 -2.97
CA ALA A 24 24.47 -12.54 -1.64
C ALA A 24 22.99 -12.47 -1.22
N LEU A 25 22.74 -12.60 0.09
CA LEU A 25 21.41 -12.42 0.67
C LEU A 25 21.13 -10.95 0.99
N ALA A 26 20.29 -10.32 0.17
CA ALA A 26 19.78 -8.98 0.43
C ALA A 26 18.51 -9.01 1.28
N TYR A 27 18.39 -8.08 2.24
CA TYR A 27 17.20 -7.93 3.08
C TYR A 27 16.40 -6.72 2.61
N LYS A 28 15.14 -6.94 2.22
CA LYS A 28 14.20 -5.88 1.85
C LYS A 28 13.04 -5.84 2.85
N ARG A 29 12.49 -4.65 3.14
CA ARG A 29 11.25 -4.54 3.92
C ARG A 29 10.09 -5.15 3.14
N LYS A 30 9.14 -5.77 3.84
CA LYS A 30 7.89 -6.25 3.22
C LYS A 30 7.04 -5.07 2.73
N LEU A 31 6.27 -5.32 1.68
CA LEU A 31 5.25 -4.41 1.19
C LEU A 31 4.00 -4.53 2.08
N ASP A 32 3.35 -3.40 2.31
CA ASP A 32 2.10 -3.37 3.06
C ASP A 32 0.94 -3.87 2.19
N LYS A 33 -0.14 -4.31 2.85
CA LYS A 33 -1.37 -4.73 2.16
C LYS A 33 -1.99 -3.53 1.43
N SER A 34 -2.78 -3.80 0.39
CA SER A 34 -3.56 -2.75 -0.29
C SER A 34 -4.46 -2.02 0.70
N SER A 35 -4.64 -0.72 0.48
CA SER A 35 -5.68 0.04 1.17
C SER A 35 -7.06 -0.52 0.81
N CYS A 36 -7.90 -0.72 1.81
CA CYS A 36 -9.26 -1.20 1.66
C CYS A 36 -10.26 -0.08 1.89
N CYS A 37 -11.42 -0.17 1.25
CA CYS A 37 -12.54 0.73 1.50
C CYS A 37 -13.09 0.51 2.91
N SER A 38 -13.31 1.59 3.66
CA SER A 38 -13.82 1.51 5.04
C SER A 38 -15.18 0.83 5.17
N TYR A 39 -16.09 1.02 4.20
CA TYR A 39 -17.44 0.46 4.25
C TYR A 39 -17.58 -0.97 3.74
N CYS A 40 -16.86 -1.34 2.69
CA CYS A 40 -17.09 -2.61 1.99
C CYS A 40 -15.88 -3.55 1.99
N GLY A 41 -14.74 -3.13 2.57
CA GLY A 41 -13.52 -3.92 2.62
C GLY A 41 -12.83 -4.15 1.27
N ARG A 42 -13.39 -3.66 0.16
CA ARG A 42 -12.82 -3.87 -1.18
C ARG A 42 -11.48 -3.15 -1.32
N PRO A 43 -10.49 -3.77 -1.98
CA PRO A 43 -9.21 -3.12 -2.24
C PRO A 43 -9.41 -1.91 -3.16
N LEU A 44 -8.81 -0.77 -2.80
CA LEU A 44 -8.88 0.45 -3.57
C LEU A 44 -7.85 0.40 -4.70
N THR A 45 -8.32 0.60 -5.93
CA THR A 45 -7.48 0.73 -7.11
C THR A 45 -6.88 2.14 -7.19
N GLY A 46 -5.66 2.26 -7.72
CA GLY A 46 -4.97 3.55 -7.89
C GLY A 46 -4.13 4.00 -6.69
N PHE A 47 -4.05 3.20 -5.62
CA PHE A 47 -3.15 3.46 -4.49
C PHE A 47 -1.84 2.69 -4.64
N CYS A 48 -0.72 3.37 -4.37
CA CYS A 48 0.58 2.74 -4.38
C CYS A 48 0.73 1.76 -3.19
N LYS A 49 0.99 0.48 -3.48
CA LYS A 49 1.41 -0.50 -2.48
C LYS A 49 2.86 -0.26 -2.11
N LEU A 50 3.09 0.45 -1.01
CA LEU A 50 4.43 0.77 -0.53
C LEU A 50 4.65 0.24 0.87
N SER A 51 5.91 0.12 1.26
CA SER A 51 6.28 -0.07 2.66
C SER A 51 6.16 1.27 3.39
N THR A 52 5.74 1.24 4.64
CA THR A 52 5.42 2.37 5.54
C THR A 52 6.35 3.58 5.49
N VAL A 53 7.63 3.42 5.15
CA VAL A 53 8.62 4.51 5.07
C VAL A 53 8.61 5.26 3.72
N LYS A 54 8.16 4.61 2.65
CA LYS A 54 8.17 5.18 1.29
C LYS A 54 7.00 6.14 0.94
N PRO A 55 5.78 6.09 1.53
CA PRO A 55 4.70 6.97 1.12
C PRO A 55 4.97 8.45 1.44
N GLN A 56 5.79 8.75 2.45
CA GLN A 56 6.15 10.15 2.75
C GLN A 56 6.87 10.84 1.57
N ARG A 57 7.70 10.09 0.84
CA ARG A 57 8.49 10.60 -0.30
C ARG A 57 7.70 10.75 -1.61
N LEU A 58 6.46 10.23 -1.68
CA LEU A 58 5.63 10.38 -2.87
C LEU A 58 4.98 11.76 -2.93
N SER A 59 4.65 12.21 -4.15
CA SER A 59 3.77 13.37 -4.35
C SER A 59 2.34 13.07 -3.90
N MET A 60 1.58 14.12 -3.56
CA MET A 60 0.19 13.98 -3.08
C MET A 60 -0.71 13.28 -4.10
N SER A 61 -0.52 13.56 -5.39
CA SER A 61 -1.29 12.94 -6.48
C SER A 61 -1.13 11.42 -6.57
N ARG A 62 0.01 10.87 -6.12
CA ARG A 62 0.24 9.42 -6.07
C ARG A 62 -0.29 8.78 -4.79
N LYS A 63 -0.56 9.58 -3.75
CA LYS A 63 -1.09 9.12 -2.46
C LYS A 63 -2.61 9.04 -2.43
N ARG A 64 -3.32 9.79 -3.28
CA ARG A 64 -4.79 9.88 -3.30
C ARG A 64 -5.33 9.84 -4.72
N VAL A 65 -6.59 9.42 -4.87
CA VAL A 65 -7.35 9.62 -6.11
C VAL A 65 -7.95 11.02 -6.07
N SER A 66 -8.02 11.72 -7.21
CA SER A 66 -8.50 13.11 -7.33
C SER A 66 -9.97 13.34 -6.96
N ARG A 67 -10.76 12.29 -6.78
CA ARG A 67 -12.19 12.37 -6.42
C ARG A 67 -12.43 12.62 -4.92
N PRO A 68 -13.63 13.11 -4.54
CA PRO A 68 -14.05 13.19 -3.15
C PRO A 68 -13.93 11.84 -2.41
N HIS A 69 -13.47 11.88 -1.16
CA HIS A 69 -13.18 10.70 -0.33
C HIS A 69 -12.27 9.64 -1.01
N GLY A 70 -11.39 10.09 -1.91
CA GLY A 70 -10.39 9.27 -2.57
C GLY A 70 -9.37 8.71 -1.59
N GLY A 71 -9.49 7.42 -1.25
CA GLY A 71 -8.58 6.71 -0.34
C GLY A 71 -9.23 6.10 0.87
N GLN A 72 -10.48 6.46 1.11
CA GLN A 72 -11.29 5.88 2.18
C GLN A 72 -12.48 5.10 1.61
N MET A 73 -13.11 5.63 0.55
CA MET A 73 -14.32 5.04 -0.03
C MET A 73 -14.11 4.51 -1.45
N CYS A 74 -14.83 3.45 -1.80
CA CYS A 74 -14.93 2.92 -3.15
C CYS A 74 -15.85 3.78 -4.04
N HIS A 75 -15.67 3.78 -5.37
CA HIS A 75 -16.52 4.57 -6.29
C HIS A 75 -18.01 4.20 -6.18
N LYS A 76 -18.32 2.90 -6.00
CA LYS A 76 -19.70 2.40 -5.82
C LYS A 76 -20.32 2.93 -4.52
N CYS A 77 -19.54 2.93 -3.45
CA CYS A 77 -19.92 3.37 -2.11
C CYS A 77 -20.21 4.87 -2.13
N LEU A 78 -19.27 5.65 -2.69
CA LEU A 78 -19.41 7.09 -2.86
C LEU A 78 -20.67 7.45 -3.64
N ARG A 79 -20.92 6.76 -4.77
CA ARG A 79 -22.13 6.99 -5.58
C ARG A 79 -23.42 6.75 -4.80
N LYS A 80 -23.45 5.73 -3.93
CA LYS A 80 -24.63 5.44 -3.10
C LYS A 80 -24.84 6.54 -2.05
N HIS A 81 -23.78 6.92 -1.33
CA HIS A 81 -23.89 7.95 -0.29
C HIS A 81 -24.23 9.32 -0.85
N LEU A 82 -23.67 9.69 -2.01
CA LEU A 82 -24.05 10.94 -2.69
C LEU A 82 -25.53 10.96 -3.08
N LYS A 83 -26.08 9.83 -3.53
CA LYS A 83 -27.51 9.72 -3.85
C LYS A 83 -28.40 9.80 -2.61
N LEU A 84 -27.97 9.23 -1.48
CA LEU A 84 -28.71 9.29 -0.22
C LEU A 84 -28.72 10.73 0.31
N ALA A 85 -27.53 11.34 0.42
CA ALA A 85 -27.39 12.73 0.85
C ALA A 85 -28.19 13.70 -0.02
N ALA A 86 -28.19 13.53 -1.35
CA ALA A 86 -28.98 14.36 -2.26
C ALA A 86 -30.51 14.20 -2.08
N ARG A 87 -30.96 13.05 -1.54
CA ARG A 87 -32.37 12.79 -1.24
C ARG A 87 -32.77 13.26 0.16
N GLY A 88 -31.84 13.81 0.96
CA GLY A 88 -32.10 14.23 2.34
C GLY A 88 -32.32 13.08 3.33
N LEU A 89 -31.92 11.85 2.96
CA LEU A 89 -31.89 10.66 3.81
C LEU A 89 -30.47 10.38 4.28
#